data_AF-A0A5B6U269-F1
#
_entry.id   AF-A0A5B6U269-F1
#
_cell.length_a   1.000
_cell.length_b   1.000
_cell.length_c   1.000
_cell.angle_alpha   90.00
_cell.angle_beta   90.00
_cell.angle_gamma   90.00
#
_symmetry.space_group_name_H-M   'P 1'
#
loop_
_entity.id
_entity.type
_entity.pdbx_description
1 polymer ?
#
loop_
_entity_poly.entity_id
_entity_poly.type
_entity_poly.pdbx_seq_one_letter_code
_entity_poly.pdbx_strand_id
1 'polypeptide(L)'
;MLSVLIETHNDEEGLARTLATLIGGAVEGVVREVVVCDTGSTDQTHRIAEHAGCQYVTSGVAAGIRQAKGDWLLFLEPGARLVEGWIDPVVAHTARQAMAARFSRARGSRPPFLARVFSANRALADGLVISKRQAASLSRNAGSAEALARGLATKKLDAEIWVAPPRQQHRSPR
;
A
#
# COMPACT_ATOMS: atom_id res chain seq x y z
N MET A 1 7.95 3.69 13.57
CA MET A 1 7.37 2.34 13.36
C MET A 1 6.09 2.47 12.53
N LEU A 2 5.76 1.53 11.65
CA LEU A 2 4.97 1.78 10.42
C LEU A 2 3.46 1.90 10.65
N SER A 3 2.80 2.82 9.97
CA SER A 3 1.36 2.70 9.65
C SER A 3 1.20 2.26 8.20
N VAL A 4 0.42 1.22 7.96
CA VAL A 4 0.12 0.75 6.60
C VAL A 4 -1.13 1.46 6.10
N LEU A 5 -1.12 1.96 4.86
CA LEU A 5 -2.26 2.61 4.22
C LEU A 5 -2.66 1.84 2.97
N ILE A 6 -3.95 1.50 2.87
CA ILE A 6 -4.51 0.79 1.73
C ILE A 6 -5.72 1.57 1.24
N GLU A 7 -5.61 2.20 0.06
CA GLU A 7 -6.74 2.84 -0.60
C GLU A 7 -7.50 1.80 -1.43
N THR A 8 -8.80 1.69 -1.24
CA THR A 8 -9.61 0.58 -1.79
C THR A 8 -10.99 1.03 -2.26
N HIS A 9 -11.59 0.23 -3.15
CA HIS A 9 -12.96 0.37 -3.65
C HIS A 9 -13.44 -0.96 -4.24
N ASN A 10 -14.42 -1.59 -3.63
CA ASN A 10 -15.00 -2.88 -4.02
C ASN A 10 -13.95 -3.98 -4.26
N ASP A 11 -13.06 -4.19 -3.28
CA ASP A 11 -11.98 -5.18 -3.38
C ASP A 11 -11.77 -5.92 -2.04
N GLU A 12 -12.86 -6.53 -1.54
CA GLU A 12 -12.84 -7.31 -0.30
C GLU A 12 -11.79 -8.45 -0.30
N GLU A 13 -11.65 -9.17 -1.43
CA GLU A 13 -10.74 -10.31 -1.55
C GLU A 13 -9.28 -9.85 -1.69
N GLY A 14 -9.02 -8.78 -2.45
CA GLY A 14 -7.70 -8.18 -2.55
C GLY A 14 -7.25 -7.59 -1.22
N LEU A 15 -8.14 -6.87 -0.52
CA LEU A 15 -7.84 -6.33 0.80
C LEU A 15 -7.47 -7.44 1.78
N ALA A 16 -8.27 -8.51 1.87
CA ALA A 16 -7.99 -9.64 2.75
C ALA A 16 -6.63 -10.28 2.44
N ARG A 17 -6.28 -10.45 1.16
CA ARG A 17 -4.97 -10.98 0.74
C ARG A 17 -3.80 -10.10 1.17
N THR A 18 -3.92 -8.78 1.03
CA THR A 18 -2.88 -7.85 1.47
C THR A 18 -2.71 -7.91 2.98
N LEU A 19 -3.81 -7.84 3.73
CA LEU A 19 -3.81 -7.85 5.20
C LEU A 19 -3.15 -9.12 5.77
N ALA A 20 -3.36 -10.28 5.15
CA ALA A 20 -2.73 -11.53 5.57
C ALA A 20 -1.19 -11.44 5.60
N THR A 21 -0.57 -10.69 4.68
CA THR A 21 0.90 -10.54 4.62
C THR A 21 1.48 -9.61 5.69
N LEU A 22 0.62 -8.85 6.38
CA LEU A 22 1.01 -7.89 7.41
C LEU A 22 1.01 -8.52 8.81
N ILE A 23 0.44 -9.71 8.98
CA ILE A 23 0.30 -10.39 10.28
C ILE A 23 1.66 -10.53 10.97
N GLY A 24 2.69 -11.02 10.28
CA GLY A 24 4.03 -11.13 10.85
C GLY A 24 4.58 -9.78 11.34
N GLY A 25 4.41 -8.73 10.53
CA GLY A 25 4.82 -7.38 10.90
C GLY A 25 4.05 -6.80 12.09
N ALA A 26 2.78 -7.17 12.26
CA ALA A 26 1.99 -6.78 13.42
C ALA A 26 2.42 -7.54 14.69
N VAL A 27 2.69 -8.84 14.57
CA VAL A 27 3.17 -9.69 15.68
C VAL A 27 4.55 -9.24 16.17
N GLU A 28 5.46 -8.90 15.25
CA GLU A 28 6.79 -8.34 15.58
C GLU A 28 6.73 -6.88 16.03
N GLY A 29 5.54 -6.28 16.07
CA GLY A 29 5.30 -4.90 16.46
C GLY A 29 5.66 -3.87 15.39
N VAL A 30 6.34 -4.23 14.30
CA VAL A 30 6.78 -3.31 13.25
C VAL A 30 5.63 -2.57 12.55
N VAL A 31 4.49 -3.24 12.37
CA VAL A 31 3.24 -2.65 11.87
C VAL A 31 2.41 -2.21 13.06
N ARG A 32 2.33 -0.89 13.26
CA ARG A 32 1.58 -0.27 14.37
C ARG A 32 0.08 -0.34 14.17
N GLU A 33 -0.36 -0.16 12.93
CA GLU A 33 -1.76 -0.23 12.54
C GLU A 33 -1.88 -0.29 11.02
N VAL A 34 -3.09 -0.62 10.55
CA VAL A 34 -3.49 -0.52 9.16
C VAL A 34 -4.65 0.46 9.05
N VAL A 35 -4.55 1.41 8.13
CA VAL A 35 -5.57 2.40 7.80
C VAL A 35 -6.11 2.10 6.40
N VAL A 36 -7.36 1.66 6.33
CA VAL A 36 -8.08 1.41 5.08
C VAL A 36 -8.79 2.70 4.67
N CYS A 37 -8.39 3.26 3.54
CA CYS A 37 -8.97 4.46 2.96
C CYS A 37 -9.95 4.05 1.86
N ASP A 38 -11.22 3.89 2.22
CA ASP A 38 -12.24 3.46 1.28
C ASP A 38 -12.83 4.64 0.49
N THR A 39 -13.10 4.44 -0.80
CA THR A 39 -13.69 5.47 -1.68
C THR A 39 -15.15 5.18 -2.04
N GLY A 40 -15.90 4.53 -1.15
CA GLY A 40 -17.34 4.27 -1.32
C GLY A 40 -17.68 2.84 -1.73
N SER A 41 -17.01 1.84 -1.15
CA SER A 41 -17.32 0.44 -1.42
C SER A 41 -18.76 0.07 -1.05
N THR A 42 -19.38 -0.74 -1.90
CA THR A 42 -20.72 -1.33 -1.71
C THR A 42 -20.68 -2.84 -1.49
N ASP A 43 -19.49 -3.45 -1.51
CA ASP A 43 -19.26 -4.85 -1.16
C ASP A 43 -18.93 -5.01 0.34
N GLN A 44 -18.35 -6.15 0.74
CA GLN A 44 -17.98 -6.45 2.13
C GLN A 44 -16.63 -5.85 2.54
N THR A 45 -16.02 -4.95 1.76
CA THR A 45 -14.72 -4.32 2.08
C THR A 45 -14.69 -3.74 3.50
N HIS A 46 -15.76 -3.08 3.94
CA HIS A 46 -15.88 -2.55 5.30
C HIS A 46 -15.78 -3.64 6.38
N ARG A 47 -16.44 -4.79 6.17
CA ARG A 47 -16.42 -5.92 7.12
C ARG A 47 -15.04 -6.56 7.19
N ILE A 48 -14.34 -6.67 6.06
CA ILE A 48 -12.98 -7.18 6.04
C ILE A 48 -12.06 -6.29 6.88
N ALA A 49 -12.15 -4.96 6.71
CA ALA A 49 -11.37 -4.01 7.49
C ALA A 49 -11.71 -4.08 8.98
N GLU A 50 -13.00 -4.10 9.33
CA GLU A 50 -13.48 -4.18 10.72
C GLU A 50 -13.02 -5.46 11.42
N HIS A 51 -13.23 -6.63 10.81
CA HIS A 51 -12.81 -7.91 11.38
C HIS A 51 -11.29 -8.03 11.54
N ALA A 52 -10.52 -7.36 10.67
CA ALA A 52 -9.07 -7.31 10.77
C ALA A 52 -8.56 -6.25 11.77
N GLY A 53 -9.46 -5.52 12.44
CA GLY A 53 -9.09 -4.45 13.39
C GLY A 53 -8.43 -3.23 12.73
N CYS A 54 -8.69 -3.01 11.43
CA CYS A 54 -8.16 -1.86 10.71
C CYS A 54 -8.90 -0.57 11.07
N GLN A 55 -8.21 0.56 11.03
CA GLN A 55 -8.88 1.85 11.04
C GLN A 55 -9.51 2.09 9.67
N TYR A 56 -10.84 2.29 9.62
CA TYR A 56 -11.57 2.53 8.38
C TYR A 56 -11.87 4.02 8.18
N VAL A 57 -11.49 4.57 7.03
CA VAL A 57 -11.61 6.00 6.71
C VAL A 57 -12.25 6.17 5.33
N THR A 58 -13.35 6.92 5.25
CA THR A 58 -14.07 7.18 4.00
C THR A 58 -13.81 8.58 3.43
N SER A 59 -13.02 9.40 4.13
CA SER A 59 -12.68 10.79 3.74
C SER A 59 -11.40 10.88 2.89
N GLY A 60 -10.98 9.77 2.30
CA GLY A 60 -9.84 9.67 1.38
C GLY A 60 -8.47 9.57 2.05
N VAL A 61 -7.45 9.32 1.22
CA VAL A 61 -6.08 9.01 1.68
C VAL A 61 -5.46 10.10 2.55
N ALA A 62 -5.74 11.37 2.28
CA ALA A 62 -5.19 12.49 3.04
C ALA A 62 -5.65 12.46 4.50
N ALA A 63 -6.91 12.05 4.75
CA ALA A 63 -7.41 11.86 6.10
C ALA A 63 -6.77 10.63 6.78
N GLY A 64 -6.55 9.55 6.03
CA GLY A 64 -5.81 8.38 6.52
C GLY A 64 -4.38 8.74 6.93
N ILE A 65 -3.65 9.51 6.11
CA ILE A 65 -2.28 9.98 6.43
C ILE A 65 -2.25 10.81 7.71
N ARG A 66 -3.25 11.69 7.94
CA ARG A 66 -3.31 12.49 9.17
C ARG A 66 -3.50 11.62 10.41
N GLN A 67 -4.39 10.62 10.31
CA GLN A 67 -4.76 9.71 11.40
C GLN A 67 -3.68 8.65 11.70
N ALA A 68 -2.85 8.29 10.71
CA ALA A 68 -1.76 7.34 10.86
C ALA A 68 -0.83 7.72 12.02
N LYS A 69 -0.57 6.80 12.93
CA LYS A 69 0.21 6.93 14.16
C LYS A 69 1.69 6.63 13.96
N GLY A 70 2.07 6.04 12.84
CA GLY A 70 3.46 5.72 12.51
C GLY A 70 4.20 6.88 11.87
N ASP A 71 5.48 7.06 12.22
CA ASP A 71 6.36 8.08 11.62
C ASP A 71 6.70 7.77 10.16
N TRP A 72 6.55 6.51 9.78
CA TRP A 72 6.73 5.97 8.46
C TRP A 72 5.45 5.33 7.99
N LEU A 73 5.13 5.53 6.72
CA LEU A 73 3.95 5.02 6.06
C LEU A 73 4.34 3.99 5.02
N LEU A 74 3.60 2.89 4.96
CA LEU A 74 3.69 1.89 3.93
C LEU A 74 2.37 1.88 3.13
N PHE A 75 2.40 2.37 1.89
CA PHE A 75 1.27 2.30 0.98
C PHE A 75 1.30 1.00 0.18
N LEU A 76 0.17 0.31 0.12
CA LEU A 76 -0.01 -0.92 -0.65
C LEU A 76 -1.32 -0.86 -1.44
N GLU A 77 -1.33 -1.46 -2.63
CA GLU A 77 -2.57 -1.75 -3.34
C GLU A 77 -3.29 -2.95 -2.70
N PRO A 78 -4.64 -2.97 -2.68
CA PRO A 78 -5.37 -4.19 -2.36
C PRO A 78 -4.98 -5.30 -3.35
N GLY A 79 -4.72 -6.49 -2.83
CA GLY A 79 -4.20 -7.66 -3.56
C GLY A 79 -2.67 -7.75 -3.64
N ALA A 80 -1.93 -6.72 -3.26
CA ALA A 80 -0.47 -6.79 -3.20
C ALA A 80 -0.01 -7.63 -2.00
N ARG A 81 0.98 -8.50 -2.18
CA ARG A 81 1.45 -9.42 -1.14
C ARG A 81 2.94 -9.23 -0.90
N LEU A 82 3.31 -8.81 0.32
CA LEU A 82 4.72 -8.73 0.71
C LEU A 82 5.30 -10.14 0.83
N VAL A 83 6.53 -10.32 0.35
CA VAL A 83 7.24 -11.61 0.46
C VAL A 83 7.79 -11.77 1.87
N GLU A 84 7.87 -13.00 2.36
CA GLU A 84 8.50 -13.31 3.65
C GLU A 84 9.91 -12.69 3.76
N GLY A 85 10.27 -12.23 4.96
CA GLY A 85 11.53 -11.50 5.20
C GLY A 85 11.50 -10.03 4.79
N TRP A 86 10.36 -9.47 4.40
CA TRP A 86 10.25 -8.04 4.04
C TRP A 86 10.54 -7.07 5.20
N ILE A 87 10.37 -7.53 6.44
CA ILE A 87 10.39 -6.71 7.66
C ILE A 87 11.79 -6.13 7.88
N ASP A 88 12.83 -6.98 7.95
CA ASP A 88 14.19 -6.54 8.27
C ASP A 88 14.73 -5.46 7.31
N PRO A 89 14.59 -5.59 5.98
CA PRO A 89 15.01 -4.54 5.05
C PRO A 89 14.26 -3.22 5.25
N VAL A 90 12.96 -3.26 5.56
CA VAL A 90 12.17 -2.05 5.82
C VAL A 90 12.59 -1.39 7.13
N VAL A 91 12.76 -2.17 8.20
CA VAL A 91 13.24 -1.67 9.50
C VAL A 91 14.62 -1.04 9.33
N ALA A 92 15.56 -1.73 8.68
CA ALA A 92 16.90 -1.23 8.40
C ALA A 92 16.89 0.07 7.57
N HIS A 93 16.02 0.15 6.55
CA HIS A 93 15.89 1.36 5.73
C HIS A 93 15.35 2.55 6.53
N THR A 94 14.29 2.33 7.31
CA THR A 94 13.63 3.40 8.08
C THR A 94 14.46 3.88 9.28
N ALA A 95 15.26 2.99 9.90
CA ALA A 95 16.19 3.34 10.97
C ALA A 95 17.28 4.33 10.52
N ARG A 96 17.69 4.27 9.25
CA ARG A 96 18.69 5.19 8.66
C ARG A 96 18.10 6.54 8.24
N GLN A 97 16.80 6.76 8.49
CA GLN A 97 16.05 7.94 8.06
C GLN A 97 16.32 8.35 6.60
N ALA A 98 16.24 7.37 5.70
CA ALA A 98 16.53 7.59 4.28
C ALA A 98 15.37 8.27 3.53
N MET A 99 15.53 8.45 2.22
CA MET A 99 14.45 8.88 1.34
C MET A 99 13.36 7.81 1.17
N ALA A 100 12.28 8.14 0.45
CA ALA A 100 11.23 7.19 0.11
C ALA A 100 11.80 5.95 -0.62
N ALA A 101 11.13 4.81 -0.50
CA ALA A 101 11.57 3.56 -1.11
C ALA A 101 10.41 2.70 -1.60
N ARG A 102 10.72 1.77 -2.50
CA ARG A 102 9.76 0.81 -3.08
C ARG A 102 10.35 -0.59 -3.02
N PHE A 103 9.48 -1.60 -2.98
CA PHE A 103 9.88 -2.99 -2.99
C PHE A 103 10.39 -3.43 -4.35
N SER A 104 11.16 -4.50 -4.36
CA SER A 104 11.52 -5.22 -5.57
C SER A 104 10.36 -6.10 -6.02
N ARG A 105 10.05 -6.15 -7.33
CA ARG A 105 9.08 -7.14 -7.83
C ARG A 105 9.63 -8.56 -7.71
N ALA A 106 8.85 -9.43 -7.07
CA ALA A 106 9.09 -10.87 -7.06
C ALA A 106 9.19 -11.41 -8.50
N ARG A 107 10.03 -12.42 -8.73
CA ARG A 107 10.36 -12.89 -10.09
C ARG A 107 9.13 -13.26 -10.92
N GLY A 108 8.09 -13.84 -10.31
CA GLY A 108 6.84 -14.21 -11.01
C GLY A 108 5.85 -13.05 -11.23
N SER A 109 6.07 -11.87 -10.64
CA SER A 109 5.27 -10.65 -10.88
C SER A 109 5.92 -9.70 -11.87
N ARG A 110 7.03 -10.08 -12.52
CA ARG A 110 7.69 -9.23 -13.51
C ARG A 110 6.92 -9.29 -14.83
N PRO A 111 6.41 -8.17 -15.35
CA PRO A 111 5.75 -8.18 -16.65
C PRO A 111 6.76 -8.58 -17.73
N PRO A 112 6.31 -9.30 -18.78
CA PRO A 112 7.11 -9.53 -19.98
C PRO A 112 7.67 -8.20 -20.50
N PHE A 113 8.87 -8.22 -21.09
CA PHE A 113 9.58 -7.00 -21.52
C PHE A 113 8.69 -6.06 -22.36
N LEU A 114 7.88 -6.62 -23.27
CA LEU A 114 6.99 -5.85 -24.14
C LEU A 114 5.81 -5.20 -23.39
N ALA A 115 5.30 -5.83 -22.33
CA ALA A 115 4.21 -5.27 -21.52
C ALA A 115 4.66 -4.06 -20.66
N ARG A 116 5.98 -3.86 -20.46
CA ARG A 116 6.51 -2.68 -19.74
C ARG A 116 6.30 -1.38 -20.50
N VAL A 117 6.21 -1.44 -21.83
CA VAL A 117 6.01 -0.26 -22.69
C VAL A 117 4.54 0.19 -22.70
N PHE A 118 3.60 -0.74 -22.51
CA PHE A 118 2.16 -0.50 -22.61
C PHE A 118 1.41 -0.54 -21.27
N SER A 119 2.06 -0.96 -20.18
CA SER A 119 1.42 -0.97 -18.86
C SER A 119 1.13 0.45 -18.41
N ALA A 120 -0.13 0.72 -18.05
CA ALA A 120 -0.47 1.86 -17.20
C ALA A 120 0.47 1.84 -15.99
N ASN A 121 1.25 2.90 -15.81
CA ASN A 121 2.29 2.96 -14.80
C ASN A 121 1.64 3.12 -13.42
N ARG A 122 1.29 2.01 -12.78
CA ARG A 122 0.80 1.97 -11.40
C ARG A 122 1.94 2.31 -10.45
N ALA A 123 1.99 3.54 -10.00
CA ALA A 123 3.03 4.09 -9.14
C ALA A 123 3.10 3.38 -7.78
N LEU A 124 1.99 2.80 -7.30
CA LEU A 124 1.95 1.98 -6.09
C LEU A 124 2.08 0.46 -6.31
N ALA A 125 2.26 -0.01 -7.55
CA ALA A 125 2.39 -1.45 -7.82
C ALA A 125 3.51 -2.12 -7.00
N ASP A 126 4.60 -1.39 -6.76
CA ASP A 126 5.77 -1.87 -6.03
C ASP A 126 5.72 -1.51 -4.54
N GLY A 127 4.57 -1.07 -4.03
CA GLY A 127 4.44 -0.45 -2.72
C GLY A 127 5.23 0.85 -2.58
N LEU A 128 4.98 1.60 -1.50
CA LEU A 128 5.73 2.81 -1.19
C LEU A 128 5.95 2.93 0.32
N VAL A 129 7.22 2.96 0.73
CA VAL A 129 7.66 3.33 2.07
C VAL A 129 8.08 4.79 2.06
N ILE A 130 7.47 5.64 2.88
CA ILE A 130 7.73 7.08 2.92
C ILE A 130 7.50 7.65 4.32
N SER A 131 8.22 8.70 4.71
CA SER A 131 7.96 9.35 6.00
C SER A 131 6.58 10.00 6.04
N LYS A 132 5.91 9.96 7.19
CA LYS A 132 4.60 10.62 7.40
C LYS A 132 4.65 12.10 7.07
N ARG A 133 5.76 12.78 7.40
CA ARG A 133 6.00 14.19 7.09
C ARG A 133 5.97 14.46 5.58
N GLN A 134 6.69 13.66 4.79
CA GLN A 134 6.69 13.80 3.32
C GLN A 134 5.31 13.48 2.73
N ALA A 135 4.69 12.39 3.17
CA ALA A 135 3.37 12.00 2.70
C ALA A 135 2.31 13.09 2.98
N ALA A 136 2.29 13.66 4.18
CA ALA A 136 1.37 14.75 4.54
C ALA A 136 1.60 16.01 3.69
N SER A 137 2.85 16.32 3.32
CA SER A 137 3.17 17.43 2.42
C SER A 137 2.63 17.20 1.02
N LEU A 138 2.79 15.97 0.49
CA LEU A 138 2.35 15.59 -0.86
C LEU A 138 0.82 15.47 -0.95
N SER A 139 0.16 14.99 0.11
CA SER A 139 -1.29 14.78 0.12
C SER A 139 -2.11 16.07 0.05
N ARG A 140 -1.49 17.25 0.22
CA ARG A 140 -2.17 18.54 0.01
C ARG A 140 -2.62 18.75 -1.43
N ASN A 141 -1.89 18.17 -2.38
CA ASN A 141 -2.12 18.34 -3.82
C ASN A 141 -2.51 17.01 -4.50
N ALA A 142 -2.55 15.90 -3.78
CA ALA A 142 -2.84 14.57 -4.30
C ALA A 142 -4.19 14.07 -3.77
N GLY A 143 -5.12 13.79 -4.67
CA GLY A 143 -6.45 13.25 -4.33
C GLY A 143 -6.49 11.74 -4.09
N SER A 144 -5.39 11.02 -4.33
CA SER A 144 -5.31 9.56 -4.17
C SER A 144 -3.91 9.11 -3.76
N ALA A 145 -3.82 7.89 -3.23
CA ALA A 145 -2.54 7.29 -2.83
C ALA A 145 -1.61 7.13 -4.05
N GLU A 146 -2.20 6.77 -5.18
CA GLU A 146 -1.52 6.62 -6.46
C GLU A 146 -0.93 7.95 -6.96
N ALA A 147 -1.68 9.05 -6.83
CA ALA A 147 -1.19 10.38 -7.20
C ALA A 147 -0.02 10.82 -6.32
N LEU A 148 -0.05 10.50 -5.02
CA LEU A 148 1.05 10.76 -4.09
C LEU A 148 2.33 10.03 -4.48
N ALA A 149 2.21 8.80 -5.00
CA ALA A 149 3.36 7.97 -5.35
C ALA A 149 4.06 8.38 -6.66
N ARG A 150 3.39 9.13 -7.54
CA ARG A 150 3.94 9.51 -8.86
C ARG A 150 5.06 10.54 -8.75
N GLY A 151 6.10 10.37 -9.58
CA GLY A 151 7.21 11.33 -9.69
C GLY A 151 8.17 11.39 -8.50
N LEU A 152 8.00 10.53 -7.49
CA LEU A 152 8.88 10.49 -6.33
C LEU A 152 10.22 9.82 -6.66
N ALA A 153 11.31 10.50 -6.30
CA ALA A 153 12.61 9.85 -6.21
C ALA A 153 12.57 8.80 -5.09
N THR A 154 12.89 7.55 -5.43
CA THR A 154 12.81 6.41 -4.51
C THR A 154 14.04 5.53 -4.59
N LYS A 155 14.40 4.91 -3.45
CA LYS A 155 15.33 3.77 -3.43
C LYS A 155 14.58 2.46 -3.61
N LYS A 156 15.29 1.45 -4.09
CA LYS A 156 14.78 0.08 -4.14
C LYS A 156 15.16 -0.64 -2.85
N LEU A 157 14.19 -1.27 -2.21
CA LEU A 157 14.40 -2.11 -1.04
C LEU A 157 14.87 -3.50 -1.46
N ASP A 158 15.69 -4.10 -0.60
CA ASP A 158 16.03 -5.52 -0.65
C ASP A 158 14.94 -6.39 0.00
N ALA A 159 13.68 -6.07 -0.34
CA ALA A 159 12.48 -6.76 0.07
C ALA A 159 11.58 -6.90 -1.16
N GLU A 160 10.89 -8.03 -1.29
CA GLU A 160 10.09 -8.33 -2.47
C GLU A 160 8.58 -8.15 -2.25
N ILE A 161 7.87 -7.82 -3.32
CA ILE A 161 6.41 -7.74 -3.39
C ILE A 161 5.88 -8.49 -4.60
N TRP A 162 4.81 -9.25 -4.38
CA TRP A 162 3.91 -9.70 -5.45
C TRP A 162 2.92 -8.58 -5.72
N VAL A 163 3.00 -8.01 -6.93
CA VAL A 163 2.14 -6.89 -7.34
C VAL A 163 0.68 -7.34 -7.38
N ALA A 164 -0.21 -6.45 -6.95
CA ALA A 164 -1.65 -6.68 -7.07
C ALA A 164 -2.06 -6.99 -8.53
N PRO A 165 -2.95 -7.96 -8.76
CA PRO A 165 -3.51 -8.18 -10.08
C PRO A 165 -4.17 -6.89 -10.59
N PRO A 166 -4.30 -6.70 -11.91
CA PRO A 166 -5.07 -5.59 -12.45
C PRO A 166 -6.50 -5.66 -11.89
N ARG A 167 -7.00 -4.54 -11.34
CA ARG A 167 -8.39 -4.46 -10.88
C ARG A 167 -9.32 -4.76 -12.05
N GLN A 168 -10.07 -5.85 -11.96
CA GLN A 168 -11.18 -6.10 -12.89
C GLN A 168 -12.23 -5.05 -12.57
N GLN A 169 -12.37 -4.02 -13.40
CA GLN A 169 -13.53 -3.15 -13.32
C GLN A 169 -14.75 -4.03 -13.54
N HIS A 170 -15.50 -4.34 -12.49
CA HIS A 170 -16.82 -4.93 -12.61
C HIS A 170 -17.64 -3.91 -13.41
N ARG A 171 -17.77 -4.13 -14.72
CA ARG A 171 -18.75 -3.42 -15.53
C ARG A 171 -20.10 -3.82 -14.94
N SER A 172 -20.76 -2.89 -14.25
CA SER A 172 -22.14 -3.11 -13.83
C SER A 172 -22.95 -3.62 -15.03
N PRO A 173 -23.71 -4.71 -14.91
CA PRO A 173 -24.66 -5.07 -15.95
C PRO A 173 -25.62 -3.90 -16.13
N ARG A 174 -25.82 -3.49 -17.38
CA ARG A 174 -26.78 -2.45 -17.77
C ARG A 174 -28.20 -2.86 -17.45
#